data_AF-A0A2A2W543-F1
#
_entry.id   AF-A0A2A2W543-F1
#
_cell.length_a   1.000
_cell.length_b   1.000
_cell.length_c   1.000
_cell.angle_alpha   90.00
_cell.angle_beta   90.00
_cell.angle_gamma   90.00
#
_symmetry.space_group_name_H-M   'P 1'
#
loop_
_entity.id
_entity.type
_entity.pdbx_description
1 polymer ?
#
loop_
_entity_poly.entity_id
_entity_poly.type
_entity_poly.pdbx_seq_one_letter_code
_entity_poly.pdbx_strand_id
1 'polypeptide(L)'
;MSGRKDYSYVLEASRAARAAAERLRRRQEREAATRKRLREAEAEARARNDKLKAERQEANRRRLAKISRKTTETLRERGLSAKARLESLQAEGNANVKAKLEAAAAATREAINRSDTGSDKNCQTEQPDSNLDQIVESAAKLGVDSSVFVDFSEEMAEEDANERTMEESIGKLETACREQAELNEQIERQTDVMLQWQASLGRSEDVRDFASQSLEQWKKKVESITVELQEQRPNKETLSRVQAAILLAESIESDAGEVAEKYLARNQVMADIIDSLKEIGFFVQNPEFSDPDRPEGTVIIRANRGDQIMTAEVDLDKTVQSDWQGVHGAYCTDAFFDYVTAMGNRGIEITPDSPDLKPKLLEKDALDLPSNDQRSRGAQ
;
A
#
# COMPACT_ATOMS: atom_id res chain seq x y z
N MET A 1 -25.71 3.74 87.71
CA MET A 1 -26.05 2.88 86.55
C MET A 1 -25.75 3.61 85.23
N SER A 2 -24.49 3.70 84.80
CA SER A 2 -24.11 4.46 83.59
C SER A 2 -23.00 3.78 82.78
N GLY A 3 -23.11 2.47 82.55
CA GLY A 3 -22.10 1.69 81.78
C GLY A 3 -22.66 0.83 80.66
N ARG A 4 -23.99 0.77 80.46
CA ARG A 4 -24.63 -0.08 79.43
C ARG A 4 -24.94 0.64 78.12
N LYS A 5 -24.98 1.97 78.08
CA LYS A 5 -25.32 2.73 76.86
C LYS A 5 -24.11 2.82 75.90
N ASP A 6 -22.89 2.94 76.42
CA ASP A 6 -21.70 3.14 75.61
C ASP A 6 -21.28 1.89 74.80
N TYR A 7 -21.56 0.69 75.31
CA TYR A 7 -21.27 -0.56 74.59
C TYR A 7 -22.16 -0.80 73.36
N SER A 8 -23.40 -0.28 73.36
CA SER A 8 -24.32 -0.46 72.23
C SER A 8 -23.85 0.32 70.99
N TYR A 9 -23.37 1.55 71.21
CA TYR A 9 -22.87 2.42 70.16
C TYR A 9 -21.60 1.87 69.50
N VAL A 10 -20.68 1.31 70.31
CA VAL A 10 -19.45 0.68 69.80
C VAL A 10 -19.76 -0.56 68.95
N LEU A 11 -20.77 -1.35 69.34
CA LEU A 11 -21.20 -2.53 68.59
C LEU A 11 -21.91 -2.15 67.27
N GLU A 12 -22.72 -1.10 67.27
CA GLU A 12 -23.35 -0.58 66.04
C GLU A 12 -22.33 0.03 65.08
N ALA A 13 -21.39 0.85 65.58
CA ALA A 13 -20.29 1.39 64.79
C ALA A 13 -19.42 0.27 64.18
N SER A 14 -19.13 -0.78 64.95
CA SER A 14 -18.38 -1.95 64.47
C SER A 14 -19.14 -2.75 63.40
N ARG A 15 -20.47 -2.88 63.52
CA ARG A 15 -21.31 -3.52 62.48
C ARG A 15 -21.38 -2.67 61.21
N ALA A 16 -21.53 -1.36 61.34
CA ALA A 16 -21.52 -0.42 60.23
C ALA A 16 -20.16 -0.44 59.49
N ALA A 17 -19.05 -0.46 60.24
CA ALA A 17 -17.70 -0.55 59.66
C ALA A 17 -17.48 -1.86 58.90
N ARG A 18 -17.93 -3.01 59.43
CA ARG A 18 -17.87 -4.30 58.71
C ARG A 18 -18.74 -4.31 57.45
N ALA A 19 -19.95 -3.76 57.52
CA ALA A 19 -20.83 -3.64 56.36
C ALA A 19 -20.25 -2.72 55.28
N ALA A 20 -19.59 -1.62 55.66
CA ALA A 20 -18.89 -0.74 54.74
C ALA A 20 -17.68 -1.42 54.08
N ALA A 21 -16.88 -2.16 54.86
CA ALA A 21 -15.75 -2.93 54.33
C ALA A 21 -16.20 -4.02 53.35
N GLU A 22 -17.30 -4.71 53.63
CA GLU A 22 -17.85 -5.72 52.73
C GLU A 22 -18.39 -5.11 51.43
N ARG A 23 -19.04 -3.94 51.49
CA ARG A 23 -19.46 -3.19 50.30
C ARG A 23 -18.27 -2.76 49.44
N LEU A 24 -17.20 -2.27 50.06
CA LEU A 24 -15.98 -1.88 49.35
C LEU A 24 -15.34 -3.09 48.67
N ARG A 25 -15.26 -4.23 49.36
CA ARG A 25 -14.74 -5.47 48.78
C ARG A 25 -15.56 -5.94 47.58
N ARG A 26 -16.90 -5.95 47.67
CA ARG A 26 -17.77 -6.30 46.54
C ARG A 26 -17.63 -5.33 45.35
N ARG A 27 -17.39 -4.04 45.63
CA ARG A 27 -17.10 -3.04 44.59
C ARG A 27 -15.77 -3.35 43.89
N GLN A 28 -14.71 -3.62 44.65
CA GLN A 28 -13.41 -3.99 44.10
C GLN A 28 -13.48 -5.29 43.29
N GLU A 29 -14.23 -6.30 43.75
CA GLU A 29 -14.44 -7.55 43.01
C GLU A 29 -15.18 -7.31 41.68
N ARG A 30 -16.17 -6.41 41.65
CA ARG A 30 -16.87 -6.02 40.42
C ARG A 30 -15.96 -5.25 39.46
N GLU A 31 -15.19 -4.28 39.96
CA GLU A 31 -14.22 -3.51 39.17
C GLU A 31 -13.10 -4.41 38.61
N ALA A 32 -12.66 -5.42 39.36
CA ALA A 32 -11.72 -6.41 38.87
C ALA A 32 -12.33 -7.29 37.77
N ALA A 33 -13.60 -7.70 37.92
CA ALA A 33 -14.31 -8.48 36.93
C ALA A 33 -14.56 -7.70 35.62
N THR A 34 -14.90 -6.42 35.70
CA THR A 34 -15.08 -5.56 34.50
C THR A 34 -13.75 -5.33 33.79
N ARG A 35 -12.67 -5.02 34.52
CA ARG A 35 -11.32 -4.90 33.94
C ARG A 35 -10.86 -6.18 33.24
N LYS A 36 -11.18 -7.35 33.81
CA LYS A 36 -10.87 -8.63 33.19
C LYS A 36 -11.62 -8.81 31.87
N ARG A 37 -12.93 -8.56 31.85
CA ARG A 37 -13.74 -8.64 30.62
C ARG A 37 -13.28 -7.67 29.54
N LEU A 38 -12.89 -6.46 29.93
CA LEU A 38 -12.39 -5.45 28.99
C LEU A 38 -11.08 -5.89 28.33
N ARG A 39 -10.14 -6.46 29.11
CA ARG A 39 -8.91 -7.04 28.55
C ARG A 39 -9.17 -8.24 27.63
N GLU A 40 -10.13 -9.09 27.97
CA GLU A 40 -10.54 -10.20 27.11
C GLU A 40 -11.14 -9.70 25.79
N ALA A 41 -12.02 -8.68 25.85
CA ALA A 41 -12.61 -8.06 24.66
C ALA A 41 -11.55 -7.35 23.78
N GLU A 42 -10.60 -6.64 24.38
CA GLU A 42 -9.48 -6.02 23.66
C GLU A 42 -8.59 -7.07 22.97
N ALA A 43 -8.30 -8.19 23.65
CA ALA A 43 -7.53 -9.29 23.07
C ALA A 43 -8.27 -9.95 21.89
N GLU A 44 -9.58 -10.17 22.01
CA GLU A 44 -10.40 -10.68 20.92
C GLU A 44 -10.46 -9.71 19.74
N ALA A 45 -10.60 -8.40 19.99
CA ALA A 45 -10.62 -7.38 18.96
C ALA A 45 -9.28 -7.33 18.19
N ARG A 46 -8.15 -7.40 18.90
CA ARG A 46 -6.81 -7.49 18.29
C ARG A 46 -6.67 -8.75 17.43
N ALA A 47 -7.07 -9.91 17.95
CA ALA A 47 -7.01 -11.16 17.21
C ALA A 47 -7.87 -11.14 15.93
N ARG A 48 -9.06 -10.51 15.98
CA ARG A 48 -9.90 -10.32 14.79
C ARG A 48 -9.26 -9.39 13.76
N ASN A 49 -8.64 -8.30 14.22
CA ASN A 49 -7.95 -7.35 13.35
C ASN A 49 -6.75 -8.01 12.66
N ASP A 50 -5.94 -8.76 13.40
CA ASP A 50 -4.79 -9.50 12.85
C ASP A 50 -5.23 -10.54 11.83
N LYS A 51 -6.35 -11.24 12.09
CA LYS A 51 -6.94 -12.18 11.12
C LYS A 51 -7.39 -11.48 9.84
N LEU A 52 -8.08 -10.34 9.94
CA LEU A 52 -8.49 -9.56 8.77
C LEU A 52 -7.29 -9.03 7.97
N LYS A 53 -6.23 -8.59 8.65
CA LYS A 53 -4.97 -8.19 8.00
C LYS A 53 -4.34 -9.35 7.22
N ALA A 54 -4.28 -10.54 7.82
CA ALA A 54 -3.77 -11.74 7.16
C ALA A 54 -4.61 -12.14 5.94
N GLU A 55 -5.94 -12.12 6.05
CA GLU A 55 -6.86 -12.42 4.94
C GLU A 55 -6.71 -11.40 3.79
N ARG A 56 -6.56 -10.11 4.10
CA ARG A 56 -6.29 -9.05 3.10
C ARG A 56 -4.95 -9.28 2.40
N GLN A 57 -3.89 -9.57 3.15
CA GLN A 57 -2.56 -9.87 2.59
C GLN A 57 -2.59 -11.12 1.68
N GLU A 58 -3.29 -12.17 2.09
CA GLU A 58 -3.43 -13.37 1.27
C GLU A 58 -4.25 -13.11 0.00
N ALA A 59 -5.34 -12.35 0.10
CA ALA A 59 -6.15 -11.95 -1.05
C ALA A 59 -5.34 -11.12 -2.06
N ASN A 60 -4.52 -10.17 -1.57
CA ASN A 60 -3.61 -9.39 -2.41
C ASN A 60 -2.54 -10.27 -3.06
N ARG A 61 -1.93 -11.19 -2.31
CA ARG A 61 -0.96 -12.15 -2.86
C ARG A 61 -1.59 -13.02 -3.96
N ARG A 62 -2.82 -13.50 -3.78
CA ARG A 62 -3.56 -14.26 -4.81
C ARG A 62 -3.87 -13.41 -6.04
N ARG A 63 -4.26 -12.15 -5.86
CA ARG A 63 -4.47 -11.19 -6.96
C ARG A 63 -3.18 -10.96 -7.75
N LEU A 64 -2.08 -10.67 -7.08
CA LEU A 64 -0.76 -10.47 -7.70
C LEU A 64 -0.29 -11.72 -8.46
N ALA A 65 -0.48 -12.92 -7.90
CA ALA A 65 -0.15 -14.16 -8.59
C ALA A 65 -1.00 -14.36 -9.86
N LYS A 66 -2.29 -14.01 -9.82
CA LYS A 66 -3.18 -14.08 -10.99
C LYS A 66 -2.79 -13.07 -12.08
N ILE A 67 -2.39 -11.86 -11.68
CA ILE A 67 -1.88 -10.84 -12.59
C ILE A 67 -0.58 -11.32 -13.22
N SER A 68 0.40 -11.75 -12.41
CA SER A 68 1.68 -12.27 -12.88
C SER A 68 1.51 -13.40 -13.90
N ARG A 69 0.62 -14.36 -13.66
CA ARG A 69 0.31 -15.43 -14.63
C ARG A 69 -0.24 -14.87 -15.95
N LYS A 70 -1.22 -13.97 -15.89
CA LYS A 70 -1.77 -13.32 -17.09
C LYS A 70 -0.70 -12.54 -17.85
N THR A 71 0.19 -11.85 -17.16
CA THR A 71 1.30 -11.11 -17.77
C THR A 71 2.29 -12.05 -18.44
N THR A 72 2.65 -13.17 -17.81
CA THR A 72 3.53 -14.16 -18.44
C THR A 72 2.88 -14.82 -19.67
N GLU A 73 1.56 -15.03 -19.64
CA GLU A 73 0.81 -15.54 -20.80
C GLU A 73 0.81 -14.54 -21.95
N THR A 74 0.49 -13.26 -21.71
CA THR A 74 0.52 -12.24 -22.76
C THR A 74 1.93 -11.97 -23.30
N LEU A 75 2.96 -12.02 -22.45
CA LEU A 75 4.36 -11.92 -22.89
C LEU A 75 4.77 -13.13 -23.74
N ARG A 76 4.31 -14.34 -23.39
CA ARG A 76 4.54 -15.53 -24.21
C ARG A 76 3.84 -15.42 -25.56
N GLU A 77 2.60 -14.94 -25.60
CA GLU A 77 1.86 -14.70 -26.86
C GLU A 77 2.56 -13.65 -27.74
N ARG A 78 2.99 -12.53 -27.14
CA ARG A 78 3.74 -11.49 -27.86
C ARG A 78 5.12 -11.98 -28.32
N GLY A 79 5.81 -12.77 -27.51
CA GLY A 79 7.10 -13.39 -27.86
C GLY A 79 6.98 -14.37 -29.01
N LEU A 80 5.93 -15.21 -29.03
CA LEU A 80 5.63 -16.10 -30.16
C LEU A 80 5.32 -15.29 -31.43
N SER A 81 4.56 -14.21 -31.32
CA SER A 81 4.28 -13.30 -32.45
C SER A 81 5.54 -12.59 -32.96
N ALA A 82 6.43 -12.14 -32.07
CA ALA A 82 7.69 -11.49 -32.43
C ALA A 82 8.66 -12.48 -33.10
N LYS A 83 8.73 -13.72 -32.60
CA LYS A 83 9.52 -14.80 -33.22
C LYS A 83 9.04 -15.12 -34.64
N ALA A 84 7.73 -15.27 -34.84
CA ALA A 84 7.15 -15.50 -36.17
C ALA A 84 7.46 -14.34 -37.14
N ARG A 85 7.50 -13.09 -36.65
CA ARG A 85 7.83 -11.92 -37.46
C ARG A 85 9.32 -11.85 -37.81
N LEU A 86 10.20 -12.24 -36.90
CA LEU A 86 11.64 -12.38 -37.16
C LEU A 86 11.92 -13.49 -38.18
N GLU A 87 11.29 -14.66 -38.05
CA GLU A 87 11.41 -15.77 -39.01
C GLU A 87 10.95 -15.35 -40.41
N SER A 88 9.86 -14.57 -40.50
CA SER A 88 9.38 -13.99 -41.77
C SER A 88 10.39 -13.03 -42.40
N LEU A 89 10.97 -12.11 -41.60
CA LEU A 89 11.98 -11.17 -42.09
C LEU A 89 13.28 -11.87 -42.51
N GLN A 90 13.66 -12.93 -41.81
CA GLN A 90 14.84 -13.74 -42.13
C GLN A 90 14.62 -14.54 -43.42
N ALA A 91 13.41 -15.07 -43.63
CA ALA A 91 13.03 -15.70 -44.89
C ALA A 91 13.02 -14.72 -46.08
N GLU A 92 12.49 -13.51 -45.90
CA GLU A 92 12.56 -12.44 -46.92
C GLU A 92 14.01 -12.01 -47.22
N GLY A 93 14.84 -11.85 -46.18
CA GLY A 93 16.27 -11.56 -46.34
C GLY A 93 17.01 -12.63 -47.14
N ASN A 94 16.80 -13.91 -46.80
CA ASN A 94 17.38 -15.04 -47.51
C ASN A 94 16.90 -15.13 -48.96
N ALA A 95 15.61 -14.88 -49.22
CA ALA A 95 15.06 -14.82 -50.58
C ALA A 95 15.71 -13.69 -51.40
N ASN A 96 15.93 -12.52 -50.80
CA ASN A 96 16.60 -11.40 -51.45
C ASN A 96 18.09 -11.67 -51.74
N VAL A 97 18.81 -12.30 -50.81
CA VAL A 97 20.22 -12.70 -51.03
C VAL A 97 20.30 -13.74 -52.14
N LYS A 98 19.40 -14.73 -52.15
CA LYS A 98 19.32 -15.74 -53.21
C LYS A 98 19.04 -15.10 -54.57
N ALA A 99 18.07 -14.17 -54.65
CA ALA A 99 17.76 -13.45 -55.88
C ALA A 99 18.95 -12.61 -56.38
N LYS A 100 19.70 -11.96 -55.48
CA LYS A 100 20.93 -11.23 -55.83
C LYS A 100 22.05 -12.15 -56.31
N LEU A 101 22.22 -13.32 -55.68
CA LEU A 101 23.20 -14.32 -56.12
C LEU A 101 22.83 -14.92 -57.48
N GLU A 102 21.55 -15.19 -57.73
CA GLU A 102 21.07 -15.67 -59.02
C GLU A 102 21.23 -14.60 -60.12
N ALA A 103 20.95 -13.33 -59.81
CA ALA A 103 21.19 -12.22 -60.73
C ALA A 103 22.70 -12.02 -61.01
N ALA A 104 23.54 -12.13 -59.98
CA ALA A 104 25.00 -12.07 -60.13
C ALA A 104 25.51 -13.24 -60.99
N ALA A 105 25.05 -14.47 -60.73
CA ALA A 105 25.41 -15.65 -61.52
C ALA A 105 24.92 -15.56 -62.97
N ALA A 106 23.75 -14.98 -63.22
CA ALA A 106 23.26 -14.70 -64.57
C ALA A 106 24.14 -13.67 -65.29
N ALA A 107 24.54 -12.60 -64.59
CA ALA A 107 25.48 -11.60 -65.13
C ALA A 107 26.88 -12.21 -65.40
N THR A 108 27.36 -13.13 -64.54
CA THR A 108 28.62 -13.85 -64.79
C THR A 108 28.50 -14.79 -65.99
N ARG A 109 27.37 -15.48 -66.17
CA ARG A 109 27.13 -16.30 -67.38
C ARG A 109 27.03 -15.46 -68.65
N GLU A 110 26.42 -14.27 -68.60
CA GLU A 110 26.44 -13.33 -69.72
C GLU A 110 27.85 -12.80 -70.01
N ALA A 111 28.68 -12.57 -68.98
CA ALA A 111 30.06 -12.16 -69.14
C ALA A 111 30.93 -13.27 -69.75
N ILE A 112 30.73 -14.53 -69.32
CA ILE A 112 31.43 -15.71 -69.86
C ILE A 112 31.01 -15.97 -71.32
N ASN A 113 29.72 -15.85 -71.65
CA ASN A 113 29.23 -15.98 -73.03
C ASN A 113 29.69 -14.83 -73.95
N ARG A 114 30.12 -13.69 -73.38
CA ARG A 114 30.78 -12.60 -74.13
C ARG A 114 32.30 -12.74 -74.19
N SER A 115 32.91 -13.57 -73.34
CA SER A 115 34.36 -13.83 -73.36
C SER A 115 34.75 -15.08 -74.15
N ASP A 116 33.79 -15.81 -74.71
CA ASP A 116 34.04 -16.97 -75.57
C ASP A 116 34.40 -16.56 -77.03
N THR A 117 35.50 -15.81 -77.11
CA THR A 117 36.48 -15.96 -78.16
C THR A 117 37.85 -16.17 -77.51
N GLY A 118 38.08 -17.36 -76.96
CA GLY A 118 39.44 -17.92 -76.87
C GLY A 118 39.85 -18.60 -75.56
N SER A 119 40.09 -19.92 -75.70
CA SER A 119 41.20 -20.69 -75.10
C SER A 119 41.02 -21.34 -73.72
N ASP A 120 40.95 -22.66 -73.76
CA ASP A 120 41.41 -23.70 -72.83
C ASP A 120 42.20 -23.27 -71.57
N LYS A 121 41.82 -23.82 -70.40
CA LYS A 121 42.52 -24.93 -69.70
C LYS A 121 41.97 -25.22 -68.30
N ASN A 122 41.60 -26.49 -68.12
CA ASN A 122 41.94 -27.42 -67.03
C ASN A 122 42.29 -26.86 -65.63
N CYS A 123 41.56 -27.29 -64.59
CA CYS A 123 42.10 -27.56 -63.25
C CYS A 123 41.15 -28.51 -62.48
N GLN A 124 41.72 -29.62 -62.02
CA GLN A 124 41.08 -30.65 -61.20
C GLN A 124 40.97 -30.21 -59.74
N THR A 125 39.89 -30.61 -59.10
CA THR A 125 39.65 -30.55 -57.65
C THR A 125 40.01 -31.89 -57.04
N GLU A 126 40.93 -31.92 -56.07
CA GLU A 126 41.08 -33.03 -55.13
C GLU A 126 41.10 -32.49 -53.69
N GLN A 127 40.41 -33.20 -52.81
CA GLN A 127 40.28 -32.96 -51.38
C GLN A 127 41.57 -33.35 -50.63
N PRO A 128 41.82 -32.79 -49.43
CA PRO A 128 42.89 -33.25 -48.56
C PRO A 128 42.38 -34.36 -47.64
N ASP A 129 43.12 -35.46 -47.53
CA ASP A 129 43.11 -36.26 -46.31
C ASP A 129 44.49 -36.90 -46.11
N SER A 130 45.03 -36.69 -44.90
CA SER A 130 46.15 -37.39 -44.27
C SER A 130 47.53 -37.30 -44.94
N ASN A 131 48.45 -36.55 -44.31
CA ASN A 131 49.77 -37.01 -43.85
C ASN A 131 50.69 -35.83 -43.50
N LEU A 132 50.40 -35.15 -42.38
CA LEU A 132 51.32 -34.17 -41.79
C LEU A 132 52.64 -34.82 -41.33
N ASP A 133 52.58 -36.08 -40.89
CA ASP A 133 53.77 -36.80 -40.40
C ASP A 133 54.78 -37.15 -41.51
N GLN A 134 54.33 -37.32 -42.77
CA GLN A 134 55.24 -37.58 -43.90
C GLN A 134 55.90 -36.32 -44.45
N ILE A 135 55.30 -35.15 -44.23
CA ILE A 135 55.83 -33.85 -44.71
C ILE A 135 56.99 -33.40 -43.82
N VAL A 136 56.90 -33.59 -42.50
CA VAL A 136 57.97 -33.24 -41.54
C VAL A 136 59.23 -34.09 -41.78
N GLU A 137 59.08 -35.38 -42.06
CA GLU A 137 60.22 -36.28 -42.32
C GLU A 137 60.88 -36.02 -43.70
N SER A 138 60.13 -35.45 -44.65
CA SER A 138 60.63 -35.06 -45.97
C SER A 138 61.34 -33.70 -45.98
N ALA A 139 60.91 -32.76 -45.14
CA ALA A 139 61.53 -31.43 -44.99
C ALA A 139 62.94 -31.50 -44.37
N ALA A 140 63.18 -32.42 -43.43
CA ALA A 140 64.48 -32.65 -42.81
C ALA A 140 65.56 -33.16 -43.80
N LYS A 141 65.16 -33.80 -44.91
CA LYS A 141 66.07 -34.27 -45.97
C LYS A 141 66.41 -33.21 -47.03
N LEU A 142 65.67 -32.10 -47.07
CA LEU A 142 65.83 -31.03 -48.06
C LEU A 142 66.53 -29.78 -47.52
N GLY A 143 66.99 -29.79 -46.26
CA GLY A 143 67.71 -28.68 -45.65
C GLY A 143 66.84 -27.45 -45.40
N VAL A 144 65.52 -27.63 -45.29
CA VAL A 144 64.61 -26.55 -44.88
C VAL A 144 64.70 -26.42 -43.37
N ASP A 145 65.04 -25.21 -42.91
CA ASP A 145 65.28 -24.89 -41.51
C ASP A 145 64.02 -25.14 -40.68
N SER A 146 64.18 -25.88 -39.58
CA SER A 146 63.11 -26.29 -38.67
C SER A 146 62.35 -25.10 -38.05
N SER A 147 62.90 -23.89 -38.15
CA SER A 147 62.33 -22.64 -37.64
C SER A 147 61.00 -22.26 -38.30
N VAL A 148 60.79 -22.58 -39.58
CA VAL A 148 59.57 -22.20 -40.32
C VAL A 148 58.33 -22.98 -39.83
N PHE A 149 58.51 -24.22 -39.37
CA PHE A 149 57.42 -25.03 -38.79
C PHE A 149 57.14 -24.67 -37.33
N VAL A 150 58.15 -24.18 -36.59
CA VAL A 150 57.97 -23.66 -35.22
C VAL A 150 57.22 -22.33 -35.28
N ASP A 151 57.57 -21.42 -36.20
CA ASP A 151 56.87 -20.14 -36.38
C ASP A 151 55.40 -20.34 -36.78
N PHE A 152 55.09 -21.30 -37.66
CA PHE A 152 53.71 -21.60 -38.07
C PHE A 152 52.87 -22.29 -36.98
N SER A 153 53.51 -23.05 -36.08
CA SER A 153 52.83 -23.67 -34.94
C SER A 153 52.65 -22.71 -33.78
N GLU A 154 53.53 -21.72 -33.63
CA GLU A 154 53.38 -20.61 -32.69
C GLU A 154 52.29 -19.63 -33.17
N GLU A 155 52.22 -19.35 -34.48
CA GLU A 155 51.15 -18.55 -35.11
C GLU A 155 49.76 -19.21 -34.98
N MET A 156 49.62 -20.52 -35.24
CA MET A 156 48.35 -21.23 -34.98
C MET A 156 47.99 -21.28 -33.49
N ALA A 157 48.97 -21.38 -32.58
CA ALA A 157 48.71 -21.38 -31.15
C ALA A 157 48.26 -20.01 -30.63
N GLU A 158 48.76 -18.91 -31.19
CA GLU A 158 48.27 -17.54 -30.93
C GLU A 158 46.87 -17.31 -31.51
N GLU A 159 46.57 -17.87 -32.69
CA GLU A 159 45.24 -17.78 -33.31
C GLU A 159 44.18 -18.53 -32.46
N ASP A 160 44.48 -19.75 -32.00
CA ASP A 160 43.65 -20.52 -31.05
C ASP A 160 43.46 -19.79 -29.70
N ALA A 161 44.48 -19.08 -29.20
CA ALA A 161 44.39 -18.30 -27.97
C ALA A 161 43.53 -17.04 -28.13
N ASN A 162 43.61 -16.38 -29.29
CA ASN A 162 42.73 -15.27 -29.67
C ASN A 162 41.28 -15.74 -29.85
N GLU A 163 41.06 -16.92 -30.42
CA GLU A 163 39.72 -17.47 -30.60
C GLU A 163 39.06 -17.77 -29.25
N ARG A 164 39.79 -18.37 -28.29
CA ARG A 164 39.31 -18.60 -26.92
C ARG A 164 39.00 -17.30 -26.16
N THR A 165 39.81 -16.26 -26.32
CA THR A 165 39.56 -14.96 -25.66
C THR A 165 38.38 -14.21 -26.30
N MET A 166 38.16 -14.38 -27.61
CA MET A 166 36.98 -13.88 -28.30
C MET A 166 35.71 -14.61 -27.85
N GLU A 167 35.73 -15.94 -27.73
CA GLU A 167 34.61 -16.74 -27.20
C GLU A 167 34.25 -16.34 -25.76
N GLU A 168 35.24 -16.13 -24.89
CA GLU A 168 34.98 -15.63 -23.52
C GLU A 168 34.36 -14.22 -23.52
N SER A 169 34.77 -13.36 -24.46
CA SER A 169 34.23 -12.00 -24.59
C SER A 169 32.80 -12.00 -25.13
N ILE A 170 32.50 -12.88 -26.08
CA ILE A 170 31.14 -13.13 -26.60
C ILE A 170 30.26 -13.66 -25.47
N GLY A 171 30.73 -14.64 -24.69
CA GLY A 171 29.98 -15.18 -23.55
C GLY A 171 29.64 -14.10 -22.50
N LYS A 172 30.57 -13.19 -22.20
CA LYS A 172 30.33 -12.03 -21.31
C LYS A 172 29.35 -11.01 -21.89
N LEU A 173 29.39 -10.79 -23.21
CA LEU A 173 28.44 -9.93 -23.92
C LEU A 173 27.04 -10.53 -23.92
N GLU A 174 26.91 -11.84 -24.14
CA GLU A 174 25.64 -12.54 -24.12
C GLU A 174 24.97 -12.51 -22.74
N THR A 175 25.74 -12.71 -21.66
CA THR A 175 25.22 -12.57 -20.29
C THR A 175 24.82 -11.13 -19.98
N ALA A 176 25.64 -10.14 -20.34
CA ALA A 176 25.30 -8.72 -20.16
C ALA A 176 24.03 -8.32 -20.93
N CYS A 177 23.87 -8.80 -22.17
CA CYS A 177 22.66 -8.60 -22.98
C CYS A 177 21.42 -9.24 -22.33
N ARG A 178 21.55 -10.44 -21.76
CA ARG A 178 20.47 -11.11 -21.03
C ARG A 178 20.07 -10.33 -19.78
N GLU A 179 21.03 -9.93 -18.96
CA GLU A 179 20.79 -9.15 -17.74
C GLU A 179 20.12 -7.81 -18.07
N GLN A 180 20.54 -7.13 -19.14
CA GLN A 180 19.91 -5.89 -19.56
C GLN A 180 18.48 -6.10 -20.08
N ALA A 181 18.22 -7.19 -20.79
CA ALA A 181 16.87 -7.53 -21.26
C ALA A 181 15.92 -7.82 -20.09
N GLU A 182 16.38 -8.59 -19.09
CA GLU A 182 15.61 -8.86 -17.86
C GLU A 182 15.34 -7.58 -17.06
N LEU A 183 16.33 -6.69 -16.96
CA LEU A 183 16.17 -5.40 -16.30
C LEU A 183 15.13 -4.52 -16.99
N ASN A 184 15.21 -4.41 -18.32
CA ASN A 184 14.24 -3.64 -19.11
C ASN A 184 12.82 -4.20 -18.93
N GLU A 185 12.67 -5.53 -18.97
CA GLU A 185 11.38 -6.18 -18.76
C GLU A 185 10.82 -5.91 -17.35
N GLN A 186 11.68 -5.93 -16.32
CA GLN A 186 11.26 -5.56 -14.96
C GLN A 186 10.82 -4.11 -14.88
N ILE A 187 11.55 -3.19 -15.51
CA ILE A 187 11.21 -1.77 -15.52
C ILE A 187 9.88 -1.55 -16.23
N GLU A 188 9.66 -2.16 -17.40
CA GLU A 188 8.38 -2.07 -18.11
C GLU A 188 7.22 -2.55 -17.25
N ARG A 189 7.36 -3.72 -16.59
CA ARG A 189 6.32 -4.24 -15.69
C ARG A 189 6.05 -3.31 -14.51
N GLN A 190 7.08 -2.73 -13.91
CA GLN A 190 6.89 -1.82 -12.77
C GLN A 190 6.32 -0.47 -13.21
N THR A 191 6.72 0.06 -14.37
CA THR A 191 6.15 1.28 -14.93
C THR A 191 4.65 1.11 -15.23
N ASP A 192 4.23 -0.05 -15.76
CA ASP A 192 2.81 -0.36 -15.93
C ASP A 192 2.03 -0.31 -14.60
N VAL A 193 2.61 -0.84 -13.51
CA VAL A 193 2.01 -0.78 -12.17
C VAL A 193 1.94 0.66 -11.66
N MET A 194 3.01 1.44 -11.85
CA MET A 194 3.05 2.86 -11.49
C MET A 194 1.97 3.68 -12.23
N LEU A 195 1.76 3.43 -13.52
CA LEU A 195 0.71 4.09 -14.30
C LEU A 195 -0.70 3.67 -13.87
N GLN A 196 -0.89 2.43 -13.43
CA GLN A 196 -2.16 1.99 -12.83
C GLN A 196 -2.44 2.75 -11.52
N TRP A 197 -1.42 2.93 -10.68
CA TRP A 197 -1.53 3.76 -9.49
C TRP A 197 -1.91 5.21 -9.82
N GLN A 198 -1.43 5.75 -10.93
CA GLN A 198 -1.76 7.11 -11.36
C GLN A 198 -3.26 7.26 -11.65
N ALA A 199 -3.85 6.26 -12.29
CA ALA A 199 -5.29 6.21 -12.52
C ALA A 199 -6.09 5.97 -11.23
N SER A 200 -5.60 5.09 -10.34
CA SER A 200 -6.29 4.73 -9.08
C SER A 200 -6.34 5.92 -8.12
N LEU A 201 -5.17 6.51 -7.79
CA LEU A 201 -5.07 7.63 -6.86
C LEU A 201 -5.80 8.87 -7.38
N GLY A 202 -5.81 9.10 -8.70
CA GLY A 202 -6.53 10.22 -9.31
C GLY A 202 -8.05 10.13 -9.21
N ARG A 203 -8.61 8.92 -9.02
CA ARG A 203 -10.06 8.67 -8.91
C ARG A 203 -10.54 8.49 -7.48
N SER A 204 -9.64 8.18 -6.54
CA SER A 204 -9.99 8.02 -5.13
C SER A 204 -10.51 9.33 -4.53
N GLU A 205 -11.69 9.31 -3.92
CA GLU A 205 -12.25 10.45 -3.17
C GLU A 205 -11.43 10.71 -1.92
N ASP A 206 -11.17 9.67 -1.13
CA ASP A 206 -10.39 9.76 0.11
C ASP A 206 -9.00 10.40 -0.10
N VAL A 207 -8.30 10.02 -1.18
CA VAL A 207 -6.98 10.59 -1.49
C VAL A 207 -7.08 12.05 -1.90
N ARG A 208 -8.15 12.45 -2.61
CA ARG A 208 -8.36 13.85 -3.00
C ARG A 208 -8.70 14.72 -1.80
N ASP A 209 -9.49 14.21 -0.87
CA ASP A 209 -9.97 14.97 0.27
C ASP A 209 -8.93 15.03 1.40
N PHE A 210 -8.18 13.95 1.65
CA PHE A 210 -7.27 13.83 2.80
C PHE A 210 -5.77 13.80 2.46
N ALA A 211 -5.39 13.57 1.20
CA ALA A 211 -3.99 13.43 0.80
C ALA A 211 -3.61 14.18 -0.49
N SER A 212 -4.29 15.29 -0.77
CA SER A 212 -4.13 16.09 -2.00
C SER A 212 -2.70 16.56 -2.26
N GLN A 213 -1.99 17.02 -1.23
CA GLN A 213 -0.60 17.48 -1.35
C GLN A 213 0.36 16.33 -1.67
N SER A 214 0.19 15.19 -1.00
CA SER A 214 0.99 13.99 -1.22
C SER A 214 0.76 13.43 -2.64
N LEU A 215 -0.49 13.43 -3.10
CA LEU A 215 -0.85 13.05 -4.47
C LEU A 215 -0.14 13.95 -5.50
N GLU A 216 -0.10 15.26 -5.27
CA GLU A 216 0.55 16.20 -6.19
C GLU A 216 2.07 16.00 -6.24
N GLN A 217 2.71 15.79 -5.09
CA GLN A 217 4.14 15.47 -5.03
C GLN A 217 4.46 14.15 -5.73
N TRP A 218 3.59 13.15 -5.53
CA TRP A 218 3.73 11.85 -6.17
C TRP A 218 3.60 11.95 -7.70
N LYS A 219 2.60 12.70 -8.21
CA LYS A 219 2.44 12.94 -9.65
C LYS A 219 3.67 13.58 -10.28
N LYS A 220 4.26 14.58 -9.64
CA LYS A 220 5.51 15.23 -10.11
C LYS A 220 6.68 14.24 -10.18
N LYS A 221 6.79 13.33 -9.21
CA LYS A 221 7.81 12.26 -9.23
C LYS A 221 7.60 11.30 -10.39
N VAL A 222 6.36 10.86 -10.61
CA VAL A 222 6.00 9.95 -11.72
C VAL A 222 6.27 10.59 -13.08
N GLU A 223 5.92 11.87 -13.24
CA GLU A 223 6.19 12.61 -14.47
C GLU A 223 7.70 12.69 -14.75
N SER A 224 8.51 13.04 -13.75
CA SER A 224 9.97 13.06 -13.87
C SER A 224 10.56 11.70 -14.27
N ILE A 225 10.07 10.60 -13.67
CA ILE A 225 10.52 9.24 -14.02
C ILE A 225 10.11 8.87 -15.45
N THR A 226 8.91 9.27 -15.87
CA THR A 226 8.39 8.97 -17.20
C THR A 226 9.18 9.69 -18.29
N VAL A 227 9.55 10.95 -18.07
CA VAL A 227 10.42 11.71 -19.00
C VAL A 227 11.80 11.06 -19.10
N GLU A 228 12.40 10.68 -17.97
CA GLU A 228 13.71 10.02 -17.94
C GLU A 228 13.71 8.68 -18.70
N LEU A 229 12.63 7.89 -18.57
CA LEU A 229 12.44 6.65 -19.32
C LEU A 229 12.31 6.85 -20.84
N GLN A 230 11.88 8.02 -21.30
CA GLN A 230 11.80 8.36 -22.72
C GLN A 230 13.14 8.83 -23.28
N GLU A 231 13.95 9.49 -22.46
CA GLU A 231 15.21 10.12 -22.88
C GLU A 231 16.44 9.22 -22.71
N GLN A 232 16.43 8.32 -21.73
CA GLN A 232 17.61 7.53 -21.34
C GLN A 232 17.37 6.03 -21.42
N ARG A 233 18.46 5.26 -21.61
CA ARG A 233 18.38 3.80 -21.50
C ARG A 233 18.07 3.41 -20.05
N PRO A 234 17.05 2.57 -19.80
CA PRO A 234 16.69 2.15 -18.45
C PRO A 234 17.85 1.45 -17.74
N ASN A 235 18.06 1.80 -16.48
CA ASN A 235 19.11 1.21 -15.66
C ASN A 235 18.56 0.77 -14.29
N LYS A 236 19.43 0.18 -13.44
CA LYS A 236 19.03 -0.32 -12.11
C LYS A 236 18.53 0.79 -11.18
N GLU A 237 19.03 2.01 -11.34
CA GLU A 237 18.58 3.16 -10.56
C GLU A 237 17.16 3.59 -10.96
N THR A 238 16.86 3.59 -12.27
CA THR A 238 15.51 3.83 -12.77
C THR A 238 14.52 2.82 -12.18
N LEU A 239 14.86 1.53 -12.15
CA LEU A 239 14.02 0.50 -11.53
C LEU A 239 13.74 0.80 -10.04
N SER A 240 14.78 1.14 -9.28
CA SER A 240 14.66 1.49 -7.86
C SER A 240 13.73 2.69 -7.64
N ARG A 241 13.85 3.72 -8.49
CA ARG A 241 13.00 4.92 -8.42
C ARG A 241 11.54 4.62 -8.77
N VAL A 242 11.28 3.77 -9.77
CA VAL A 242 9.92 3.31 -10.08
C VAL A 242 9.32 2.54 -8.91
N GLN A 243 10.07 1.61 -8.31
CA GLN A 243 9.61 0.86 -7.13
C GLN A 243 9.34 1.78 -5.93
N ALA A 244 10.19 2.79 -5.69
CA ALA A 244 9.97 3.78 -4.66
C ALA A 244 8.71 4.62 -4.90
N ALA A 245 8.42 4.97 -6.17
CA ALA A 245 7.18 5.66 -6.53
C ALA A 245 5.94 4.78 -6.26
N ILE A 246 6.00 3.48 -6.56
CA ILE A 246 4.91 2.54 -6.26
C ILE A 246 4.66 2.42 -4.76
N LEU A 247 5.72 2.24 -3.96
CA LEU A 247 5.60 2.17 -2.49
C LEU A 247 5.00 3.46 -1.91
N LEU A 248 5.38 4.61 -2.45
CA LEU A 248 4.80 5.88 -2.04
C LEU A 248 3.30 5.97 -2.40
N ALA A 249 2.88 5.44 -3.56
CA ALA A 249 1.48 5.37 -3.94
C ALA A 249 0.66 4.53 -2.95
N GLU A 250 1.17 3.36 -2.57
CA GLU A 250 0.55 2.46 -1.60
C GLU A 250 0.40 3.13 -0.22
N SER A 251 1.43 3.85 0.24
CA SER A 251 1.36 4.61 1.49
C SER A 251 0.27 5.69 1.42
N ILE A 252 0.21 6.45 0.33
CA ILE A 252 -0.79 7.53 0.17
C ILE A 252 -2.21 6.97 0.23
N GLU A 253 -2.49 5.87 -0.47
CA GLU A 253 -3.83 5.25 -0.45
C GLU A 253 -4.17 4.73 0.95
N SER A 254 -3.22 4.05 1.60
CA SER A 254 -3.42 3.51 2.96
C SER A 254 -3.68 4.61 3.99
N ASP A 255 -2.87 5.66 3.97
CA ASP A 255 -2.96 6.77 4.94
C ASP A 255 -4.26 7.55 4.73
N ALA A 256 -4.63 7.83 3.48
CA ALA A 256 -5.89 8.48 3.16
C ALA A 256 -7.11 7.65 3.60
N GLY A 257 -7.07 6.33 3.38
CA GLY A 257 -8.12 5.42 3.81
C GLY A 257 -8.26 5.38 5.34
N GLU A 258 -7.16 5.38 6.08
CA GLU A 258 -7.21 5.43 7.54
C GLU A 258 -7.84 6.73 8.07
N VAL A 259 -7.49 7.86 7.47
CA VAL A 259 -8.08 9.16 7.84
C VAL A 259 -9.57 9.21 7.48
N ALA A 260 -9.96 8.69 6.31
CA ALA A 260 -11.36 8.61 5.89
C ALA A 260 -12.21 7.74 6.84
N GLU A 261 -11.70 6.59 7.27
CA GLU A 261 -12.37 5.73 8.26
C GLU A 261 -12.57 6.47 9.60
N LYS A 262 -11.54 7.19 10.08
CA LYS A 262 -11.63 8.02 11.30
C LYS A 262 -12.63 9.16 11.14
N TYR A 263 -12.63 9.82 9.99
CA TYR A 263 -13.56 10.90 9.67
C TYR A 263 -15.03 10.42 9.68
N LEU A 264 -15.32 9.27 9.04
CA LEU A 264 -16.64 8.65 9.07
C LEU A 264 -17.07 8.25 10.48
N ALA A 265 -16.14 7.67 11.24
CA ALA A 265 -16.35 7.33 12.65
C ALA A 265 -16.69 8.56 13.51
N ARG A 266 -15.95 9.66 13.35
CA ARG A 266 -16.20 10.93 14.04
C ARG A 266 -17.59 11.45 13.69
N ASN A 267 -17.94 11.47 12.41
CA ASN A 267 -19.25 11.96 11.96
C ASN A 267 -20.42 11.13 12.52
N GLN A 268 -20.24 9.81 12.65
CA GLN A 268 -21.23 8.95 13.31
C GLN A 268 -21.39 9.32 14.79
N VAL A 269 -20.27 9.46 15.51
CA VAL A 269 -20.29 9.89 16.93
C VAL A 269 -20.94 11.27 17.09
N MET A 270 -20.64 12.22 16.21
CA MET A 270 -21.26 13.55 16.22
C MET A 270 -22.78 13.45 16.00
N ALA A 271 -23.23 12.66 15.03
CA ALA A 271 -24.65 12.44 14.80
C ALA A 271 -25.33 11.86 16.04
N ASP A 272 -24.70 10.89 16.71
CA ASP A 272 -25.19 10.29 17.94
C ASP A 272 -25.29 11.27 19.11
N ILE A 273 -24.29 12.15 19.27
CA ILE A 273 -24.30 13.24 20.25
C ILE A 273 -25.45 14.21 19.96
N ILE A 274 -25.57 14.68 18.72
CA ILE A 274 -26.58 15.65 18.31
C ILE A 274 -27.99 15.09 18.54
N ASP A 275 -28.22 13.83 18.16
CA ASP A 275 -29.51 13.18 18.34
C ASP A 275 -29.86 13.00 19.82
N SER A 276 -28.89 12.60 20.65
CA SER A 276 -29.10 12.46 22.10
C SER A 276 -29.40 13.81 22.76
N LEU A 277 -28.71 14.88 22.37
CA LEU A 277 -28.97 16.23 22.87
C LEU A 277 -30.37 16.72 22.47
N LYS A 278 -30.79 16.47 21.23
CA LYS A 278 -32.14 16.80 20.76
C LYS A 278 -33.23 16.01 21.51
N GLU A 279 -33.00 14.73 21.77
CA GLU A 279 -33.92 13.87 22.53
C GLU A 279 -34.17 14.40 23.95
N ILE A 280 -33.14 14.96 24.58
CA ILE A 280 -33.18 15.54 25.93
C ILE A 280 -33.67 17.02 25.92
N GLY A 281 -33.98 17.55 24.74
CA GLY A 281 -34.59 18.86 24.55
C GLY A 281 -33.62 20.03 24.43
N PHE A 282 -32.34 19.78 24.13
CA PHE A 282 -31.41 20.85 23.76
C PHE A 282 -31.61 21.29 22.31
N PHE A 283 -31.49 22.58 22.07
CA PHE A 283 -31.34 23.13 20.73
C PHE A 283 -29.86 23.04 20.32
N VAL A 284 -29.58 22.34 19.23
CA VAL A 284 -28.20 22.09 18.77
C VAL A 284 -27.91 22.98 17.58
N GLN A 285 -26.82 23.76 17.66
CA GLN A 285 -26.31 24.58 16.55
C GLN A 285 -25.62 23.70 15.50
N ASN A 286 -25.39 24.27 14.30
CA ASN A 286 -24.63 23.57 13.28
C ASN A 286 -23.20 23.29 13.79
N PRO A 287 -22.67 22.07 13.64
CA PRO A 287 -21.29 21.77 14.03
C PRO A 287 -20.29 22.61 13.24
N GLU A 288 -19.23 23.07 13.91
CA GLU A 288 -18.18 23.90 13.33
C GLU A 288 -16.81 23.26 13.60
N PHE A 289 -15.87 23.37 12.67
CA PHE A 289 -14.49 22.95 12.93
C PHE A 289 -13.85 23.92 13.93
N SER A 290 -13.10 23.38 14.89
CA SER A 290 -12.29 24.22 15.79
C SER A 290 -11.26 25.05 15.02
N ASP A 291 -10.75 24.49 13.92
CA ASP A 291 -9.89 25.18 12.96
C ASP A 291 -10.50 24.99 11.56
N PRO A 292 -11.06 26.06 10.94
CA PRO A 292 -11.67 25.98 9.61
C PRO A 292 -10.70 25.52 8.51
N ASP A 293 -9.40 25.73 8.70
CA ASP A 293 -8.37 25.38 7.72
C ASP A 293 -7.92 23.91 7.84
N ARG A 294 -8.41 23.17 8.84
CA ARG A 294 -8.10 21.75 9.12
C ARG A 294 -9.38 20.93 9.29
N PRO A 295 -10.00 20.44 8.21
CA PRO A 295 -11.23 19.62 8.26
C PRO A 295 -11.03 18.25 8.96
N GLU A 296 -9.79 17.77 9.04
CA GLU A 296 -9.33 16.66 9.86
C GLU A 296 -9.25 17.00 11.36
N GLY A 297 -9.47 18.25 11.76
CA GLY A 297 -9.38 18.72 13.13
C GLY A 297 -10.61 18.36 13.99
N THR A 298 -10.56 18.82 15.24
CA THR A 298 -11.66 18.69 16.21
C THR A 298 -12.90 19.43 15.74
N VAL A 299 -14.07 18.81 15.91
CA VAL A 299 -15.37 19.44 15.60
C VAL A 299 -16.05 19.85 16.89
N ILE A 300 -16.55 21.07 16.91
CA ILE A 300 -17.25 21.66 18.04
C ILE A 300 -18.76 21.59 17.79
N ILE A 301 -19.47 20.98 18.74
CA ILE A 301 -20.93 20.94 18.82
C ILE A 301 -21.34 21.87 19.96
N ARG A 302 -22.19 22.85 19.67
CA ARG A 302 -22.76 23.76 20.68
C ARG A 302 -24.25 23.49 20.80
N ALA A 303 -24.71 23.33 22.03
CA ALA A 303 -26.10 23.09 22.32
C ALA A 303 -26.56 23.93 23.51
N ASN A 304 -27.81 24.39 23.48
CA ASN A 304 -28.37 25.21 24.55
C ASN A 304 -29.81 24.81 24.91
N ARG A 305 -30.16 24.97 26.19
CA ARG A 305 -31.51 24.76 26.72
C ARG A 305 -31.78 25.76 27.84
N GLY A 306 -32.49 26.85 27.54
CA GLY A 306 -32.69 27.94 28.51
C GLY A 306 -31.37 28.66 28.81
N ASP A 307 -30.95 28.66 30.07
CA ASP A 307 -29.67 29.17 30.57
C ASP A 307 -28.53 28.12 30.56
N GLN A 308 -28.84 26.88 30.18
CA GLN A 308 -27.87 25.78 30.09
C GLN A 308 -27.17 25.81 28.73
N ILE A 309 -25.85 25.69 28.76
CA ILE A 309 -24.99 25.64 27.57
C ILE A 309 -24.12 24.41 27.67
N MET A 310 -24.05 23.63 26.59
CA MET A 310 -23.18 22.49 26.45
C MET A 310 -22.32 22.67 25.21
N THR A 311 -21.02 22.46 25.37
CA THR A 311 -20.05 22.45 24.28
C THR A 311 -19.39 21.09 24.26
N ALA A 312 -19.45 20.39 23.14
CA ALA A 312 -18.74 19.13 22.91
C ALA A 312 -17.68 19.32 21.83
N GLU A 313 -16.47 18.88 22.10
CA GLU A 313 -15.37 18.77 21.17
C GLU A 313 -15.18 17.30 20.82
N VAL A 314 -15.28 16.98 19.54
CA VAL A 314 -15.18 15.61 19.02
C VAL A 314 -13.95 15.50 18.13
N ASP A 315 -12.98 14.72 18.58
CA ASP A 315 -11.75 14.43 17.84
C ASP A 315 -11.93 13.29 16.83
N LEU A 316 -11.00 13.18 15.88
CA LEU A 316 -10.95 12.06 14.92
C LEU A 316 -10.85 10.69 15.58
N ASP A 317 -10.25 10.62 16.77
CA ASP A 317 -10.02 9.37 17.50
C ASP A 317 -11.26 8.93 18.30
N LYS A 318 -12.42 9.55 18.06
CA LYS A 318 -13.68 9.38 18.81
C LYS A 318 -13.60 9.84 20.26
N THR A 319 -12.54 10.55 20.65
CA THR A 319 -12.47 11.22 21.95
C THR A 319 -13.47 12.37 21.95
N VAL A 320 -14.33 12.40 22.96
CA VAL A 320 -15.31 13.46 23.16
C VAL A 320 -14.97 14.17 24.47
N GLN A 321 -14.68 15.46 24.39
CA GLN A 321 -14.57 16.33 25.55
C GLN A 321 -15.83 17.19 25.61
N SER A 322 -16.47 17.30 26.77
CA SER A 322 -17.69 18.09 26.90
C SER A 322 -17.65 19.01 28.11
N ASP A 323 -17.87 20.30 27.88
CA ASP A 323 -18.08 21.31 28.91
C ASP A 323 -19.57 21.62 29.05
N TRP A 324 -20.03 21.73 30.30
CA TRP A 324 -21.44 21.96 30.65
C TRP A 324 -21.54 23.14 31.62
N GLN A 325 -22.22 24.21 31.18
CA GLN A 325 -22.40 25.45 31.91
C GLN A 325 -23.88 25.71 32.21
N GLY A 326 -24.16 26.39 33.33
CA GLY A 326 -25.53 26.72 33.75
C GLY A 326 -26.35 25.53 34.28
N VAL A 327 -25.70 24.39 34.55
CA VAL A 327 -26.36 23.21 35.13
C VAL A 327 -26.67 23.48 36.61
N HIS A 328 -27.87 23.98 36.88
CA HIS A 328 -28.35 24.28 38.23
C HIS A 328 -29.47 23.32 38.64
N GLY A 329 -29.34 22.67 39.80
CA GLY A 329 -30.41 21.84 40.41
C GLY A 329 -30.42 20.35 40.04
N ALA A 330 -31.30 19.59 40.71
CA ALA A 330 -31.36 18.12 40.63
C ALA A 330 -31.94 17.56 39.31
N TYR A 331 -32.76 18.33 38.58
CA TYR A 331 -33.29 17.93 37.26
C TYR A 331 -32.23 17.99 36.14
N CYS A 332 -31.16 18.74 36.34
CA CYS A 332 -30.14 18.98 35.33
C CYS A 332 -29.02 17.94 35.39
N THR A 333 -28.83 17.30 36.56
CA THR A 333 -28.06 16.05 36.66
C THR A 333 -28.72 14.93 35.88
N ASP A 334 -30.05 14.80 35.93
CA ASP A 334 -30.75 13.71 35.25
C ASP A 334 -30.60 13.81 33.73
N ALA A 335 -30.73 15.00 33.15
CA ALA A 335 -30.45 15.23 31.72
C ALA A 335 -29.02 14.85 31.29
N PHE A 336 -28.01 15.14 32.14
CA PHE A 336 -26.64 14.69 31.89
C PHE A 336 -26.51 13.16 31.99
N PHE A 337 -27.17 12.53 32.96
CA PHE A 337 -27.15 11.06 33.08
C PHE A 337 -27.97 10.36 32.00
N ASP A 338 -29.04 10.97 31.50
CA ASP A 338 -29.81 10.51 30.36
C ASP A 338 -28.94 10.59 29.10
N TYR A 339 -28.16 11.67 28.94
CA TYR A 339 -27.16 11.78 27.88
C TYR A 339 -26.08 10.68 27.99
N VAL A 340 -25.48 10.49 29.18
CA VAL A 340 -24.50 9.42 29.43
C VAL A 340 -25.09 8.04 29.17
N THR A 341 -26.35 7.81 29.56
CA THR A 341 -27.05 6.54 29.37
C THR A 341 -27.39 6.29 27.90
N ALA A 342 -27.90 7.30 27.19
CA ALA A 342 -28.19 7.23 25.77
C ALA A 342 -26.93 6.93 24.95
N MET A 343 -25.81 7.59 25.28
CA MET A 343 -24.52 7.37 24.64
C MET A 343 -23.93 6.00 24.99
N GLY A 344 -24.06 5.57 26.25
CA GLY A 344 -23.67 4.23 26.69
C GLY A 344 -24.45 3.13 25.97
N ASN A 345 -25.76 3.31 25.72
CA ASN A 345 -26.59 2.40 24.93
C ASN A 345 -26.14 2.32 23.46
N ARG A 346 -25.52 3.38 22.94
CA ARG A 346 -24.93 3.43 21.59
C ARG A 346 -23.47 2.96 21.56
N GLY A 347 -22.93 2.50 22.68
CA GLY A 347 -21.58 1.95 22.79
C GLY A 347 -20.47 3.01 22.95
N ILE A 348 -20.83 4.25 23.29
CA ILE A 348 -19.88 5.34 23.53
C ILE A 348 -19.67 5.49 25.04
N GLU A 349 -18.43 5.32 25.50
CA GLU A 349 -18.08 5.43 26.91
C GLU A 349 -17.78 6.89 27.27
N ILE A 350 -18.57 7.46 28.18
CA ILE A 350 -18.40 8.82 28.67
C ILE A 350 -17.92 8.77 30.12
N THR A 351 -16.75 9.36 30.39
CA THR A 351 -16.19 9.46 31.73
C THR A 351 -16.29 10.91 32.20
N PRO A 352 -17.09 11.23 33.24
CA PRO A 352 -17.16 12.59 33.77
C PRO A 352 -15.87 12.95 34.53
N ASP A 353 -15.32 14.14 34.27
CA ASP A 353 -14.15 14.66 35.00
C ASP A 353 -14.46 15.03 36.47
N SER A 354 -15.73 15.31 36.78
CA SER A 354 -16.20 15.57 38.15
C SER A 354 -16.90 14.33 38.73
N PRO A 355 -16.24 13.53 39.60
CA PRO A 355 -16.77 12.27 40.12
C PRO A 355 -17.93 12.43 41.14
N ASP A 356 -18.26 13.67 41.51
CA ASP A 356 -19.30 14.00 42.49
C ASP A 356 -20.69 14.24 41.86
N LEU A 357 -20.77 14.31 40.52
CA LEU A 357 -22.02 14.18 39.81
C LEU A 357 -22.49 12.73 40.01
N LYS A 358 -23.43 12.49 40.92
CA LYS A 358 -24.11 11.19 41.07
C LYS A 358 -25.57 11.37 40.70
N PRO A 359 -26.15 10.47 39.88
CA PRO A 359 -27.57 10.50 39.61
C PRO A 359 -28.30 10.26 40.93
N LYS A 360 -29.15 11.18 41.34
CA LYS A 360 -30.15 10.88 42.36
C LYS A 360 -31.33 10.27 41.63
N LEU A 361 -31.39 8.94 41.63
CA LEU A 361 -32.56 8.22 41.13
C LEU A 361 -33.82 8.79 41.80
N LEU A 362 -34.73 9.35 41.00
CA LEU A 362 -36.07 9.68 41.45
C LEU A 362 -36.71 8.41 42.00
N GLU A 363 -37.16 8.45 43.26
CA GLU A 363 -37.88 7.33 43.86
C GLU A 363 -39.15 7.07 43.05
N LYS A 364 -39.47 5.79 42.88
CA LYS A 364 -40.69 5.35 42.19
C LYS A 364 -41.88 6.06 42.85
N ASP A 365 -42.63 6.84 42.07
CA ASP A 365 -43.78 7.68 42.46
C ASP A 365 -43.49 9.14 42.88
N ALA A 366 -42.27 9.66 42.64
CA ALA A 366 -42.02 11.11 42.73
C ALA A 366 -42.79 11.84 41.61
N LEU A 367 -43.79 12.65 41.99
CA LEU A 367 -44.52 13.54 41.09
C LEU A 367 -43.56 14.58 40.48
N ASP A 368 -43.54 14.69 39.15
CA ASP A 368 -43.05 15.88 38.45
C ASP A 368 -43.79 17.10 39.04
N LEU A 369 -43.06 18.02 39.66
CA LEU A 369 -43.62 19.26 40.19
C LEU A 369 -43.29 20.43 39.27
N PRO A 370 -44.16 21.46 39.25
CA PRO A 370 -45.17 21.73 38.24
C PRO A 370 -44.64 22.56 37.05
N SER A 371 -45.27 22.39 35.89
CA SER A 371 -45.13 23.31 34.77
C SER A 371 -45.50 24.73 35.20
N ASN A 372 -44.60 25.68 34.92
CA ASN A 372 -44.81 27.09 35.17
C ASN A 372 -45.83 27.67 34.17
N ASP A 373 -47.10 27.24 34.27
CA ASP A 373 -48.25 27.85 33.62
C ASP A 373 -48.69 29.09 34.42
N GLN A 374 -47.79 30.09 34.46
CA GLN A 374 -48.14 31.49 34.71
C GLN A 374 -47.25 32.39 33.85
N ARG A 375 -47.30 32.20 32.54
CA ARG A 375 -47.14 33.33 31.61
C ARG A 375 -48.53 33.73 31.15
N SER A 376 -49.10 34.66 31.89
CA SER A 376 -50.26 35.46 31.52
C SER A 376 -50.13 35.85 30.05
N ARG A 377 -51.03 35.31 29.22
CA ARG A 377 -51.35 35.89 27.91
C ARG A 377 -51.74 37.35 28.16
N GLY A 378 -51.21 38.23 27.32
CA GLY A 378 -51.47 39.67 27.36
C GLY A 378 -52.96 39.99 27.50
N ALA A 379 -53.25 40.90 28.41
CA ALA A 379 -54.43 41.72 28.34
C ALA A 379 -54.03 43.02 27.62
N GLN A 380 -54.67 43.22 26.45
CA GLN A 380 -54.78 44.43 25.63
C GLN A 380 -53.52 45.00 24.97
#